data_AF-A0A7W8CLX0-F1
#
_entry.id   AF-A0A7W8CLX0-F1
#
_cell.length_a   1.000
_cell.length_b   1.000
_cell.length_c   1.000
_cell.angle_alpha   90.00
_cell.angle_beta   90.00
_cell.angle_gamma   90.00
#
_symmetry.space_group_name_H-M   'P 1'
#
loop_
_entity.id
_entity.type
_entity.pdbx_description
1 polymer ?
#
loop_
_entity_poly.entity_id
_entity_poly.type
_entity_poly.pdbx_seq_one_letter_code
_entity_poly.pdbx_strand_id
1 'polypeptide(L)'
;MRDALVALATTLPDAKGMFGTKDTTDPVRRLIGAANAWGGNPERDAFYLTVVPARNDGTTAYELVVRDVPVDAFWSVTVYDAMGYFTPNDRNAYSLNNLTATPSDDGSVVIRFGGREDRPNCLPLVPGWNYCVRLYRPCAAILNGEWTFPAAEVAE
;
A
#
# COMPACT_ATOMS: atom_id res chain seq x y z
N MET A 1 -2.18 -6.83 24.12
CA MET A 1 -2.81 -5.53 23.77
C MET A 1 -2.40 -5.06 22.38
N ARG A 2 -1.10 -5.06 22.04
CA ARG A 2 -0.62 -4.70 20.69
C ARG A 2 -1.30 -5.51 19.58
N ASP A 3 -1.38 -6.83 19.71
CA ASP A 3 -1.92 -7.70 18.66
C ASP A 3 -3.39 -7.38 18.34
N ALA A 4 -4.20 -7.03 19.35
CA ALA A 4 -5.58 -6.59 19.14
C ALA A 4 -5.67 -5.25 18.38
N LEU A 5 -4.74 -4.32 18.62
CA LEU A 5 -4.67 -3.05 17.87
C LEU A 5 -4.20 -3.27 16.42
N VAL A 6 -3.28 -4.22 16.20
CA VAL A 6 -2.85 -4.61 14.85
C VAL A 6 -4.01 -5.25 14.10
N ALA A 7 -4.76 -6.17 14.73
CA ALA A 7 -5.96 -6.76 14.14
C ALA A 7 -7.05 -5.72 13.84
N LEU A 8 -7.21 -4.70 14.69
CA LEU A 8 -8.11 -3.59 14.40
C LEU A 8 -7.61 -2.71 13.25
N ALA A 9 -6.29 -2.53 13.10
CA ALA A 9 -5.72 -1.76 12.01
C ALA A 9 -6.07 -2.35 10.63
N THR A 10 -6.19 -3.68 10.51
CA THR A 10 -6.55 -4.34 9.25
C THR A 10 -7.99 -4.09 8.82
N THR A 11 -8.84 -3.54 9.69
CA THR A 11 -10.23 -3.18 9.35
C THR A 11 -10.39 -1.71 8.97
N LEU A 12 -9.30 -0.92 9.02
CA LEU A 12 -9.32 0.49 8.65
C LEU A 12 -8.87 0.68 7.19
N PRO A 13 -9.52 1.60 6.44
CA PRO A 13 -9.18 1.80 5.03
C PRO A 13 -7.86 2.56 4.82
N ASP A 14 -7.41 3.31 5.84
CA ASP A 14 -6.33 4.29 5.72
C ASP A 14 -5.64 4.60 7.05
N ALA A 15 -4.54 5.34 6.96
CA ALA A 15 -3.82 5.88 8.10
C ALA A 15 -4.33 7.26 8.58
N LYS A 16 -5.55 7.67 8.22
CA LYS A 16 -6.06 9.00 8.57
C LYS A 16 -6.17 9.16 10.09
N GLY A 17 -5.67 10.28 10.61
CA GLY A 17 -5.60 10.63 12.03
C GLY A 17 -4.60 9.83 12.84
N MET A 18 -3.78 8.95 12.23
CA MET A 18 -2.84 8.08 12.96
C MET A 18 -1.55 8.79 13.39
N PHE A 19 -1.08 9.78 12.63
CA PHE A 19 0.26 10.37 12.78
C PHE A 19 0.20 11.90 12.73
N GLY A 20 1.04 12.56 13.52
CA GLY A 20 1.09 14.02 13.61
C GLY A 20 1.15 14.55 15.04
N THR A 21 0.68 15.78 15.23
CA THR A 21 0.60 16.41 16.54
C THR A 21 -0.67 15.98 17.27
N LYS A 22 -0.81 16.37 18.54
CA LYS A 22 -2.04 16.13 19.31
C LYS A 22 -3.29 16.73 18.64
N ASP A 23 -3.13 17.86 17.93
CA ASP A 23 -4.25 18.58 17.32
C ASP A 23 -4.68 17.98 15.97
N THR A 24 -3.80 17.20 15.33
CA THR A 24 -4.05 16.64 13.98
C THR A 24 -4.28 15.14 14.01
N THR A 25 -4.42 14.53 15.20
CA THR A 25 -4.61 13.08 15.34
C THR A 25 -5.92 12.78 16.07
N ASP A 26 -6.56 11.69 15.66
CA ASP A 26 -7.67 11.11 16.42
C ASP A 26 -7.08 10.19 17.49
N PRO A 27 -7.46 10.28 18.78
CA PRO A 27 -6.82 9.49 19.84
C PRO A 27 -6.87 7.98 19.62
N VAL A 28 -7.95 7.45 19.03
CA VAL A 28 -8.10 6.03 18.76
C VAL A 28 -7.23 5.62 17.57
N ARG A 29 -7.30 6.38 16.46
CA ARG A 29 -6.43 6.18 15.30
C ARG A 29 -4.95 6.28 15.68
N ARG A 30 -4.59 7.25 16.52
CA ARG A 30 -3.22 7.45 17.02
C ARG A 30 -2.69 6.26 17.81
N LEU A 31 -3.54 5.66 18.65
CA LEU A 31 -3.20 4.47 19.42
C LEU A 31 -2.98 3.26 18.49
N ILE A 32 -3.86 3.07 17.51
CA ILE A 32 -3.74 2.01 16.50
C ILE A 32 -2.45 2.19 15.67
N GLY A 33 -2.20 3.40 15.17
CA GLY A 33 -1.00 3.74 14.41
C GLY A 33 0.30 3.51 15.20
N ALA A 34 0.29 3.82 16.51
CA ALA A 34 1.45 3.56 17.38
C ALA A 34 1.83 2.07 17.45
N ALA A 35 0.82 1.19 17.39
CA ALA A 35 1.00 -0.25 17.48
C ALA A 35 1.36 -0.91 16.14
N ASN A 36 0.76 -0.43 15.05
CA ASN A 36 0.79 -1.05 13.73
C ASN A 36 1.88 -0.49 12.80
N ALA A 37 2.17 0.81 12.87
CA ALA A 37 3.01 1.49 11.90
C ALA A 37 3.88 2.56 12.57
N TRP A 38 4.73 2.11 13.49
CA TRP A 38 5.67 2.99 14.19
C TRP A 38 6.55 3.77 13.21
N GLY A 39 6.69 5.08 13.45
CA GLY A 39 7.46 5.98 12.58
C GLY A 39 6.68 6.57 11.40
N GLY A 40 5.35 6.34 11.31
CA GLY A 40 4.53 6.96 10.27
C GLY A 40 4.55 8.49 10.30
N ASN A 41 4.49 9.10 9.11
CA ASN A 41 4.50 10.54 8.92
C ASN A 41 3.08 11.13 9.00
N PRO A 42 2.94 12.43 9.34
CA PRO A 42 1.68 13.14 9.13
C PRO A 42 1.21 13.03 7.67
N GLU A 43 -0.10 13.02 7.46
CA GLU A 43 -0.72 12.73 6.15
C GLU A 43 -0.27 13.67 5.02
N ARG A 44 0.06 14.92 5.34
CA ARG A 44 0.59 15.90 4.37
C ARG A 44 1.96 15.52 3.81
N ASP A 45 2.73 14.71 4.55
CA ASP A 45 4.09 14.33 4.19
C ASP A 45 4.08 12.92 3.57
N ALA A 46 3.29 12.00 4.14
CA ALA A 46 2.96 10.73 3.51
C ALA A 46 1.61 10.18 3.99
N PHE A 47 0.81 9.65 3.06
CA PHE A 47 -0.46 8.99 3.34
C PHE A 47 -0.39 7.51 2.97
N TYR A 48 -0.94 6.64 3.83
CA TYR A 48 -0.76 5.20 3.74
C TYR A 48 -2.11 4.51 3.62
N LEU A 49 -2.22 3.60 2.64
CA LEU A 49 -3.36 2.72 2.44
C LEU A 49 -2.86 1.28 2.62
N THR A 50 -3.53 0.51 3.48
CA THR A 50 -3.23 -0.92 3.64
C THR A 50 -4.36 -1.72 3.04
N VAL A 51 -4.03 -2.62 2.12
CA VAL A 51 -5.02 -3.44 1.42
C VAL A 51 -4.72 -4.91 1.67
N VAL A 52 -5.73 -5.64 2.13
CA VAL A 52 -5.73 -7.09 2.25
C VAL A 52 -6.64 -7.64 1.14
N PRO A 53 -6.08 -8.22 0.06
CA PRO A 53 -6.87 -8.80 -1.01
C PRO A 53 -7.79 -9.93 -0.52
N ALA A 54 -8.98 -10.05 -1.12
CA ALA A 54 -9.98 -11.05 -0.71
C ALA A 54 -9.50 -12.50 -0.87
N ARG A 55 -8.72 -12.79 -1.92
CA ARG A 55 -8.02 -14.07 -2.13
C ARG A 55 -6.53 -13.85 -1.99
N ASN A 56 -6.04 -13.76 -0.75
CA ASN A 56 -4.62 -13.61 -0.46
C ASN A 56 -3.92 -14.95 -0.21
N ASP A 57 -4.31 -16.01 -0.94
CA ASP A 57 -3.79 -17.38 -0.79
C ASP A 57 -2.31 -17.55 -1.23
N GLY A 58 -1.71 -16.51 -1.81
CA GLY A 58 -0.32 -16.52 -2.29
C GLY A 58 -0.14 -17.05 -3.71
N THR A 59 -1.23 -17.45 -4.38
CA THR A 59 -1.23 -18.09 -5.70
C THR A 59 -2.18 -17.44 -6.70
N THR A 60 -3.30 -16.88 -6.24
CA THR A 60 -4.21 -16.08 -7.05
C THR A 60 -3.49 -14.81 -7.50
N ALA A 61 -3.33 -14.65 -8.80
CA ALA A 61 -2.68 -13.49 -9.39
C ALA A 61 -3.59 -12.25 -9.33
N TYR A 62 -2.99 -11.07 -9.13
CA TYR A 62 -3.69 -9.78 -9.18
C TYR A 62 -2.95 -8.80 -10.09
N GLU A 63 -3.68 -7.88 -10.71
CA GLU A 63 -3.12 -6.71 -11.37
C GLU A 63 -3.65 -5.42 -10.73
N LEU A 64 -2.79 -4.41 -10.64
CA LEU A 64 -3.11 -3.07 -10.16
C LEU A 64 -2.63 -2.07 -11.20
N VAL A 65 -3.59 -1.36 -11.80
CA VAL A 65 -3.33 -0.35 -12.83
C VAL A 65 -3.35 1.01 -12.18
N VAL A 66 -2.23 1.73 -12.23
CA VAL A 66 -2.04 3.03 -11.58
C VAL A 66 -1.75 4.09 -12.62
N ARG A 67 -2.47 5.21 -12.57
CA ARG A 67 -2.30 6.36 -13.47
C ARG A 67 -2.66 7.66 -12.74
N ASP A 68 -1.99 8.75 -13.13
CA ASP A 68 -2.32 10.13 -12.75
C ASP A 68 -2.53 10.34 -11.25
N VAL A 69 -1.66 9.73 -10.43
CA VAL A 69 -1.72 9.82 -8.97
C VAL A 69 -1.33 11.25 -8.54
N PRO A 70 -2.22 12.01 -7.87
CA PRO A 70 -1.95 13.41 -7.55
C PRO A 70 -1.08 13.52 -6.28
N VAL A 71 0.22 13.28 -6.46
CA VAL A 71 1.30 13.42 -5.46
C VAL A 71 2.36 14.38 -5.98
N ASP A 72 2.92 15.22 -5.09
CA ASP A 72 4.00 16.16 -5.44
C ASP A 72 5.39 15.48 -5.52
N ALA A 73 5.52 14.28 -4.96
CA ALA A 73 6.77 13.54 -4.95
C ALA A 73 6.64 12.22 -5.74
N PHE A 74 6.31 11.13 -5.06
CA PHE A 74 6.20 9.81 -5.66
C PHE A 74 5.19 8.96 -4.89
N TRP A 75 4.77 7.85 -5.48
CA TRP A 75 3.99 6.84 -4.78
C TRP A 75 4.74 5.51 -4.81
N SER A 76 4.52 4.65 -3.81
CA SER A 76 5.04 3.28 -3.82
C SER A 76 3.99 2.28 -3.40
N VAL A 77 4.14 1.05 -3.89
CA VAL A 77 3.38 -0.13 -3.52
C VAL A 77 4.36 -1.17 -3.01
N THR A 78 4.09 -1.74 -1.84
CA THR A 78 5.00 -2.67 -1.17
C THR A 78 4.23 -3.88 -0.65
N VAL A 79 4.71 -5.08 -0.92
CA VAL A 79 4.09 -6.34 -0.47
C VAL A 79 4.68 -6.78 0.86
N TYR A 80 3.81 -7.27 1.74
CA TYR A 80 4.16 -7.85 3.04
C TYR A 80 3.50 -9.22 3.20
N ASP A 81 4.13 -10.07 4.01
CA ASP A 81 3.52 -11.31 4.47
C ASP A 81 2.43 -11.07 5.53
N ALA A 82 1.80 -12.16 5.99
CA ALA A 82 0.76 -12.15 7.02
C ALA A 82 1.22 -11.53 8.37
N MET A 83 2.52 -11.49 8.61
CA MET A 83 3.13 -10.94 9.82
C MET A 83 3.59 -9.48 9.65
N GLY A 84 3.43 -8.90 8.45
CA GLY A 84 3.82 -7.53 8.14
C GLY A 84 5.29 -7.36 7.77
N TYR A 85 5.97 -8.43 7.35
CA TYR A 85 7.40 -8.40 6.97
C TYR A 85 7.61 -8.64 5.48
N PHE A 86 8.82 -8.32 5.01
CA PHE A 86 9.28 -8.75 3.68
C PHE A 86 9.67 -10.22 3.72
N THR A 87 9.17 -10.99 2.76
CA THR A 87 9.62 -12.37 2.56
C THR A 87 10.68 -12.40 1.46
N PRO A 88 11.92 -12.85 1.76
CA PRO A 88 12.95 -13.04 0.75
C PRO A 88 12.44 -13.85 -0.44
N ASN A 89 12.82 -13.43 -1.63
CA ASN A 89 12.47 -14.09 -2.89
C ASN A 89 13.63 -13.97 -3.88
N ASP A 90 13.66 -14.88 -4.86
CA ASP A 90 14.77 -15.00 -5.83
C ASP A 90 14.99 -13.74 -6.68
N ARG A 91 13.98 -12.86 -6.75
CA ARG A 91 14.03 -11.59 -7.51
C ARG A 91 14.49 -10.41 -6.67
N ASN A 92 14.63 -10.58 -5.36
CA ASN A 92 14.87 -9.50 -4.39
C ASN A 92 13.89 -8.32 -4.61
N ALA A 93 12.63 -8.63 -4.94
CA ALA A 93 11.60 -7.67 -5.31
C ALA A 93 10.51 -7.61 -4.22
N TYR A 94 10.28 -6.42 -3.67
CA TYR A 94 9.33 -6.21 -2.55
C TYR A 94 8.43 -5.00 -2.76
N SER A 95 8.88 -4.03 -3.55
CA SER A 95 8.18 -2.78 -3.80
C SER A 95 8.42 -2.25 -5.20
N LEU A 96 7.46 -1.45 -5.67
CA LEU A 96 7.52 -0.69 -6.90
C LEU A 96 7.05 0.73 -6.62
N ASN A 97 7.52 1.69 -7.42
CA ASN A 97 7.11 3.09 -7.37
C ASN A 97 7.10 3.67 -8.79
N ASN A 98 6.53 4.86 -8.98
CA ASN A 98 6.51 5.51 -10.30
C ASN A 98 7.88 5.94 -10.84
N LEU A 99 8.96 5.86 -10.06
CA LEU A 99 10.31 6.19 -10.51
C LEU A 99 11.07 4.96 -11.01
N THR A 100 10.76 3.77 -10.49
CA THR A 100 11.47 2.51 -10.82
C THR A 100 10.63 1.53 -11.62
N ALA A 101 9.31 1.68 -11.62
CA ALA A 101 8.43 0.83 -12.42
C ALA A 101 8.54 1.15 -13.91
N THR A 102 8.33 0.13 -14.73
CA THR A 102 8.25 0.30 -16.19
C THR A 102 6.84 0.77 -16.57
N PRO A 103 6.66 1.97 -17.15
CA PRO A 103 5.36 2.44 -17.60
C PRO A 103 4.91 1.72 -18.88
N SER A 104 3.60 1.68 -19.09
CA SER A 104 2.97 1.30 -20.36
C SER A 104 3.01 2.47 -21.34
N ASP A 105 2.72 2.23 -22.62
CA ASP A 105 2.73 3.26 -23.68
C ASP A 105 1.80 4.44 -23.39
N ASP A 106 0.74 4.19 -22.64
CA ASP A 106 -0.25 5.19 -22.26
C ASP A 106 0.15 5.96 -20.98
N GLY A 107 1.30 5.64 -20.38
CA GLY A 107 1.80 6.26 -19.15
C GLY A 107 1.27 5.65 -17.86
N SER A 108 0.37 4.65 -17.93
CA SER A 108 -0.04 3.89 -16.74
C SER A 108 1.06 2.93 -16.28
N VAL A 109 1.07 2.59 -15.00
CA VAL A 109 1.90 1.52 -14.44
C VAL A 109 1.00 0.35 -14.08
N VAL A 110 1.25 -0.81 -14.69
CA VAL A 110 0.59 -2.07 -14.31
C VAL A 110 1.53 -2.83 -13.37
N ILE A 111 1.12 -2.97 -12.11
CA ILE A 111 1.80 -3.79 -11.10
C ILE A 111 1.13 -5.17 -11.08
N ARG A 112 1.94 -6.21 -11.09
CA ARG A 112 1.47 -7.60 -11.11
C ARG A 112 1.89 -8.28 -9.82
N PHE A 113 0.92 -8.89 -9.16
CA PHE A 113 1.14 -9.64 -7.95
C PHE A 113 1.03 -11.13 -8.29
N GLY A 114 2.15 -11.85 -8.21
CA GLY A 114 2.22 -13.24 -8.64
C GLY A 114 1.92 -13.44 -10.12
N GLY A 115 1.61 -14.69 -10.50
CA GLY A 115 1.25 -15.03 -11.88
C GLY A 115 2.43 -15.06 -12.84
N ARG A 116 2.24 -14.48 -14.03
CA ARG A 116 3.18 -14.52 -15.16
C ARG A 116 4.41 -13.66 -14.89
N GLU A 117 5.53 -14.31 -14.54
CA GLU A 117 6.77 -13.67 -14.08
C GLU A 117 7.64 -13.08 -15.21
N ASP A 118 7.29 -13.34 -16.47
CA ASP A 118 7.98 -12.92 -17.69
C ASP A 118 7.74 -11.44 -18.06
N ARG A 119 6.86 -10.75 -17.31
CA ARG A 119 6.51 -9.34 -17.54
C ARG A 119 7.20 -8.40 -16.54
N PRO A 120 7.37 -7.10 -16.87
CA PRO A 120 7.86 -6.12 -15.91
C PRO A 120 6.87 -5.91 -14.76
N ASN A 121 7.36 -5.29 -13.69
CA ASN A 121 6.59 -4.89 -12.50
C ASN A 121 5.90 -6.04 -11.75
N CYS A 122 6.51 -7.23 -11.72
CA CYS A 122 6.00 -8.36 -10.96
C CYS A 122 6.57 -8.39 -9.53
N LEU A 123 5.67 -8.49 -8.55
CA LEU A 123 5.97 -8.69 -7.13
C LEU A 123 5.54 -10.11 -6.72
N PRO A 124 6.45 -10.94 -6.20
CA PRO A 124 6.11 -12.28 -5.70
C PRO A 124 5.11 -12.23 -4.56
N LEU A 125 4.31 -13.29 -4.43
CA LEU A 125 3.29 -13.44 -3.40
C LEU A 125 3.62 -14.57 -2.43
N VAL A 126 3.06 -14.43 -1.23
CA VAL A 126 3.10 -15.45 -0.18
C VAL A 126 1.70 -15.61 0.42
N PRO A 127 1.38 -16.76 1.05
CA PRO A 127 0.09 -16.91 1.72
C PRO A 127 -0.15 -15.84 2.79
N GLY A 128 -1.36 -15.30 2.82
CA GLY A 128 -1.77 -14.25 3.75
C GLY A 128 -1.20 -12.87 3.43
N TRP A 129 -0.69 -12.64 2.21
CA TRP A 129 -0.11 -11.37 1.82
C TRP A 129 -1.07 -10.19 1.93
N ASN A 130 -0.48 -9.01 2.06
CA ASN A 130 -1.12 -7.71 1.95
C ASN A 130 -0.18 -6.75 1.21
N TYR A 131 -0.69 -5.58 0.83
CA TYR A 131 0.17 -4.53 0.30
C TYR A 131 -0.15 -3.17 0.91
N CYS A 132 0.89 -2.35 1.05
CA CYS A 132 0.77 -0.96 1.47
C CYS A 132 1.08 -0.04 0.30
N VAL A 133 0.14 0.87 0.02
CA VAL A 133 0.35 2.01 -0.85
C VAL A 133 0.82 3.18 0.00
N ARG A 134 1.88 3.86 -0.43
CA ARG A 134 2.40 5.08 0.20
C ARG A 134 2.37 6.21 -0.81
N LEU A 135 1.74 7.30 -0.42
CA LEU A 135 1.56 8.49 -1.25
C LEU A 135 2.37 9.60 -0.61
N TYR A 136 3.53 9.94 -1.19
CA TYR A 136 4.44 10.92 -0.60
C TYR A 136 4.09 12.32 -1.09
N ARG A 137 3.87 13.23 -0.14
CA ARG A 137 3.32 14.57 -0.37
C ARG A 137 2.03 14.53 -1.22
N PRO A 138 0.96 13.90 -0.72
CA PRO A 138 -0.30 13.79 -1.45
C PRO A 138 -0.98 15.16 -1.57
N CYS A 139 -1.55 15.43 -2.74
CA CYS A 139 -2.36 16.63 -2.95
C CYS A 139 -3.67 16.56 -2.16
N ALA A 140 -4.34 17.71 -2.01
CA ALA A 140 -5.60 17.82 -1.28
C ALA A 140 -6.69 16.86 -1.79
N ALA A 141 -6.76 16.62 -3.11
CA ALA A 141 -7.69 15.69 -3.74
C ALA A 141 -7.64 14.26 -3.15
N ILE A 142 -6.47 13.81 -2.67
CA ILE A 142 -6.34 12.52 -1.99
C ILE A 142 -6.87 12.62 -0.55
N LEU A 143 -6.47 13.67 0.18
CA LEU A 143 -6.76 13.83 1.60
C LEU A 143 -8.24 14.16 1.89
N ASN A 144 -8.92 14.82 0.95
CA ASN A 144 -10.35 15.12 0.99
C ASN A 144 -11.22 14.01 0.37
N GLY A 145 -10.62 13.03 -0.31
CA GLY A 145 -11.31 11.90 -0.93
C GLY A 145 -11.92 12.16 -2.31
N GLU A 146 -11.62 13.29 -2.96
CA GLU A 146 -12.05 13.57 -4.35
C GLU A 146 -11.36 12.63 -5.36
N TRP A 147 -10.19 12.12 -5.01
CA TRP A 147 -9.45 11.13 -5.77
C TRP A 147 -9.11 9.93 -4.88
N THR A 148 -9.32 8.72 -5.40
CA THR A 148 -9.04 7.47 -4.68
C THR A 148 -8.03 6.62 -5.43
N PHE A 149 -7.09 6.04 -4.70
CA PHE A 149 -6.12 5.11 -5.29
C PHE A 149 -6.84 3.83 -5.74
N PRO A 150 -6.54 3.29 -6.94
CA PRO A 150 -7.19 2.09 -7.45
C PRO A 150 -6.87 0.86 -6.58
N ALA A 151 -7.78 -0.10 -6.55
CA ALA A 151 -7.57 -1.38 -5.89
C ALA A 151 -6.99 -2.41 -6.87
N ALA A 152 -6.25 -3.39 -6.35
CA ALA A 152 -5.82 -4.53 -7.15
C ALA A 152 -7.02 -5.45 -7.45
N GLU A 153 -7.10 -5.91 -8.68
CA GLU A 153 -8.14 -6.83 -9.17
C GLU A 153 -7.53 -8.17 -9.52
N VAL A 154 -8.32 -9.24 -9.44
CA VAL A 154 -7.82 -10.58 -9.80
C VAL A 154 -7.50 -10.57 -11.29
N ALA A 155 -6.29 -11.03 -11.63
CA ALA A 155 -5.87 -11.17 -13.01
C ALA A 155 -6.63 -12.32 -13.69
N GLU A 156 -7.11 -12.09 -14.90
CA GLU A 156 -7.69 -13.13 -15.77
C GLU A 156 -6.63 -14.07 -16.37
#